data_AF-A0A7V8BCZ0-F1
#
_entry.id   AF-A0A7V8BCZ0-F1
#
_cell.length_a   1.000
_cell.length_b   1.000
_cell.length_c   1.000
_cell.angle_alpha   90.00
_cell.angle_beta   90.00
_cell.angle_gamma   90.00
#
_symmetry.space_group_name_H-M   'P 1'
#
loop_
_entity.id
_entity.type
_entity.pdbx_description
1 polymer ?
#
loop_
_entity_poly.entity_id
_entity_poly.type
_entity_poly.pdbx_seq_one_letter_code
_entity_poly.pdbx_strand_id
1 'polypeptide(L)' 'MGQVTATSSDKVATRDAYGKALVEVGQQYPQVVVLDADLSGSTKTINFAKAFPERFFNMGVSEQDMMGTAAGLALA' A
#
# COMPACT_ATOMS: atom_id res chain seq x y z
N MET A 1 25.37 30.91 -16.25
CA MET A 1 24.81 30.08 -15.16
C MET A 1 23.31 30.20 -15.24
N GLY A 2 22.60 29.10 -15.52
CA GLY A 2 21.16 29.10 -15.75
C GLY A 2 20.76 28.21 -16.92
N GLN A 3 21.23 26.95 -16.92
CA GLN A 3 20.56 25.94 -17.72
C GLN A 3 19.28 25.57 -16.97
N VAL A 4 18.14 25.86 -17.58
CA VAL A 4 16.87 25.21 -17.27
C VAL A 4 17.04 23.75 -17.69
N THR A 5 17.51 22.91 -16.79
CA THR A 5 17.56 21.46 -17.00
C THR A 5 16.19 20.90 -16.62
N ALA A 6 15.50 20.31 -17.59
CA ALA A 6 14.37 19.43 -17.32
C ALA A 6 14.79 18.38 -16.28
N THR A 7 14.20 18.41 -15.09
CA THR A 7 14.58 17.53 -13.99
C THR A 7 13.72 16.25 -13.98
N SER A 8 14.41 15.16 -14.33
CA SER A 8 14.14 13.74 -14.10
C SER A 8 12.76 13.17 -14.46
N SER A 9 12.72 12.45 -15.59
CA SER A 9 11.85 11.28 -15.74
C SER A 9 12.34 10.18 -14.78
N ASP A 10 12.10 10.34 -13.48
CA ASP A 10 12.30 9.27 -12.52
C ASP A 10 11.27 8.17 -12.82
N LYS A 11 11.72 7.12 -13.51
CA LYS A 11 10.89 5.95 -13.82
C LYS A 11 10.59 5.19 -12.53
N VAL A 12 9.61 5.67 -11.77
CA VAL A 12 9.09 4.99 -10.59
C VAL A 12 8.15 3.89 -11.05
N ALA A 13 8.37 2.66 -10.58
CA ALA A 13 7.42 1.58 -10.83
C ALA A 13 6.08 1.95 -10.19
N THR A 14 4.97 1.76 -10.89
CA THR A 14 3.63 2.13 -10.40
C THR A 14 3.31 1.51 -9.05
N ARG A 15 3.81 0.29 -8.78
CA ARG A 15 3.74 -0.38 -7.46
C ARG A 15 4.45 0.37 -6.33
N ASP A 16 5.60 0.99 -6.61
CA ASP A 16 6.34 1.76 -5.60
C ASP A 16 5.62 3.08 -5.31
N ALA A 17 5.00 3.69 -6.32
CA ALA A 17 4.12 4.84 -6.13
C ALA A 17 2.86 4.46 -5.33
N TYR A 18 2.24 3.31 -5.62
CA TYR A 18 1.09 2.78 -4.89
C TYR A 18 1.40 2.58 -3.39
N GLY A 19 2.52 1.92 -3.06
CA GLY A 19 2.91 1.71 -1.66
C GLY A 19 3.14 3.01 -0.89
N LYS A 20 3.68 4.05 -1.54
CA LYS A 20 3.86 5.38 -0.93
C LYS A 20 2.52 6.09 -0.73
N ALA A 21 1.67 6.12 -1.75
CA ALA A 21 0.36 6.73 -1.68
C ALA A 21 -0.53 6.07 -0.61
N LEU A 22 -0.46 4.74 -0.46
CA LEU A 22 -1.17 4.03 0.61
C LEU A 22 -0.77 4.52 2.00
N VAL A 23 0.52 4.78 2.25
CA VAL A 23 0.98 5.30 3.54
C VAL A 23 0.44 6.71 3.77
N GLU A 24 0.44 7.57 2.75
CA GLU A 24 -0.13 8.93 2.84
C GLU A 24 -1.63 8.90 3.14
N VAL A 25 -2.38 8.03 2.45
CA VAL A 25 -3.81 7.80 2.73
C VAL A 25 -4.00 7.26 4.14
N GLY A 26 -3.19 6.31 4.58
CA GLY A 26 -3.24 5.77 5.94
C GLY A 26 -2.97 6.82 7.03
N GLN A 27 -2.15 7.83 6.74
CA GLN A 27 -1.91 8.94 7.66
C GLN A 27 -3.12 9.87 7.77
N GLN A 28 -3.82 10.12 6.66
CA GLN A 28 -4.99 11.00 6.63
C GLN A 28 -6.27 10.32 7.14
N TYR A 29 -6.39 9.01 6.92
CA TYR A 29 -7.59 8.24 7.21
C TYR A 29 -7.25 7.07 8.17
N PRO A 30 -7.47 7.25 9.48
CA PRO A 30 -7.20 6.22 10.49
C PRO A 30 -7.97 4.91 10.29
N GLN A 31 -9.14 4.97 9.64
CA GLN A 31 -10.01 3.83 9.34
C GLN A 31 -9.50 2.95 8.18
N VAL A 32 -8.53 3.42 7.40
CA VAL A 32 -7.99 2.65 6.28
C VAL A 32 -7.11 1.52 6.80
N VAL A 33 -7.41 0.31 6.34
CA VAL A 33 -6.65 -0.91 6.59
C VAL A 33 -6.20 -1.52 5.28
N VAL A 34 -5.10 -2.26 5.30
CA VAL A 34 -4.53 -2.93 4.11
C VAL A 34 -4.49 -4.42 4.35
N LEU A 35 -5.03 -5.18 3.40
CA LEU A 35 -4.96 -6.64 3.38
C LEU A 35 -4.01 -7.07 2.26
N ASP A 36 -3.19 -8.08 2.52
CA ASP A 36 -2.28 -8.67 1.54
C ASP A 36 -2.28 -10.20 1.66
N ALA A 37 -1.95 -10.89 0.57
CA ALA A 37 -1.96 -12.34 0.45
C ALA A 37 -0.52 -12.87 0.25
N ASP A 38 0.35 -12.65 1.23
CA ASP A 38 1.78 -12.99 1.21
C ASP A 38 2.63 -12.39 0.05
N LEU A 39 2.11 -11.38 -0.65
CA LEU A 39 2.78 -10.73 -1.79
C LEU A 39 3.30 -9.34 -1.45
N SER A 40 3.34 -8.98 -0.16
CA SER A 40 3.62 -7.63 0.33
C SER A 40 4.94 -7.00 -0.16
N GLY A 41 5.97 -7.81 -0.41
CA GLY A 41 7.24 -7.38 -0.99
C GLY A 41 7.15 -7.02 -2.49
N SER A 42 6.26 -7.70 -3.21
CA SER A 42 6.03 -7.52 -4.66
C SER A 42 5.02 -6.42 -4.95
N THR A 43 3.96 -6.32 -4.14
CA THR A 43 2.91 -5.28 -4.23
C THR A 43 3.33 -3.96 -3.59
N LYS A 44 4.44 -3.97 -2.83
CA LYS A 44 4.98 -2.82 -2.08
C LYS A 44 4.07 -2.31 -0.96
N THR A 45 3.05 -3.07 -0.59
CA THR A 45 2.21 -2.84 0.60
C THR A 45 3.00 -2.99 1.90
N ILE A 46 4.20 -3.59 1.85
CA ILE A 46 5.15 -3.65 2.97
C ILE A 46 5.48 -2.26 3.55
N ASN A 47 5.41 -1.20 2.74
CA ASN A 47 5.62 0.17 3.23
C ASN A 47 4.50 0.59 4.21
N PHE A 48 3.26 0.19 3.93
CA PHE A 48 2.12 0.39 4.83
C PHE A 48 2.25 -0.49 6.07
N ALA A 49 2.63 -1.76 5.91
CA ALA A 49 2.85 -2.67 7.03
C ALA A 49 3.90 -2.14 8.03
N LYS A 50 4.96 -1.52 7.54
CA LYS A 50 6.00 -0.89 8.39
C LYS A 50 5.51 0.36 9.11
N ALA A 51 4.67 1.17 8.45
CA ALA A 51 4.15 2.42 9.03
C ALA A 51 3.00 2.16 10.02
N PHE A 52 2.15 1.17 9.72
CA PHE A 52 0.92 0.88 10.45
C PHE A 52 0.71 -0.63 10.62
N PRO A 53 1.54 -1.31 11.43
CA PRO A 53 1.47 -2.77 11.59
C PRO A 53 0.11 -3.23 12.14
N GLU A 54 -0.50 -2.46 13.04
CA GLU A 54 -1.83 -2.75 13.61
C GLU A 54 -2.98 -2.66 12.59
N ARG A 55 -2.74 -2.06 11.41
CA ARG A 55 -3.74 -1.87 10.34
C ARG A 55 -3.40 -2.64 9.07
N PHE A 56 -2.43 -3.55 9.15
CA PHE A 56 -2.00 -4.39 8.05
C PHE A 56 -2.25 -5.86 8.36
N PHE A 57 -3.04 -6.52 7.51
CA PHE A 57 -3.44 -7.91 7.69
C PHE A 57 -2.88 -8.77 6.56
N ASN A 58 -1.95 -9.67 6.88
CA ASN A 58 -1.48 -10.68 5.93
C ASN A 58 -2.33 -11.95 6.08
N MET A 59 -3.01 -12.34 5.01
CA MET A 59 -3.92 -13.49 4.94
C MET A 59 -3.28 -14.74 4.31
N GLY A 60 -1.97 -14.71 4.01
CA GLY A 60 -1.29 -15.84 3.35
C GLY A 60 -1.79 -16.07 1.91
N VAL A 61 -1.64 -17.29 1.39
CA VAL A 61 -2.14 -17.68 0.04
C VAL A 61 -3.64 -18.02 0.08
N SER A 62 -4.44 -17.14 0.70
CA SER A 62 -5.88 -17.31 0.89
C SER A 62 -6.62 -16.08 0.34
N GLU A 63 -6.51 -15.83 -0.97
CA GLU A 63 -7.07 -14.65 -1.61
C GLU A 63 -8.60 -14.58 -1.51
N GLN A 64 -9.28 -15.73 -1.54
CA GLN A 64 -10.73 -15.80 -1.41
C GLN A 64 -11.19 -15.35 -0.02
N ASP A 65 -10.52 -15.84 1.03
CA ASP A 65 -10.79 -15.46 2.41
C ASP A 65 -10.40 -14.00 2.68
N MET A 66 -9.33 -13.51 2.04
CA MET A 66 -8.93 -12.10 2.08
C MET A 66 -10.05 -11.20 1.55
N MET A 67 -10.66 -11.56 0.42
CA MET A 67 -11.78 -10.79 -0.14
C MET A 67 -13.01 -10.82 0.76
N GLY A 68 -13.33 -11.97 1.37
CA GLY A 68 -14.42 -12.09 2.34
C GLY A 68 -14.19 -11.24 3.60
N THR A 69 -12.96 -11.27 4.13
CA THR A 69 -12.54 -10.46 5.28
C THR A 69 -12.59 -8.97 4.96
N ALA A 70 -12.12 -8.56 3.78
CA ALA A 70 -12.20 -7.18 3.32
C ALA A 70 -13.65 -6.69 3.21
N ALA A 71 -14.56 -7.53 2.70
CA ALA A 71 -15.98 -7.21 2.62
C ALA A 71 -16.61 -7.02 4.02
N GLY A 72 -16.24 -7.87 4.98
CA GLY A 72 -16.68 -7.74 6.37
C GLY A 72 -16.14 -6.46 7.03
N LEU A 73 -14.85 -6.16 6.87
CA LEU A 73 -14.21 -4.96 7.40
C LEU A 73 -14.78 -3.67 6.81
N ALA A 74 -15.23 -3.69 5.56
CA ALA A 74 -15.85 -2.53 4.91
C ALA A 74 -17.27 -2.22 5.45
N LEU A 75 -17.94 -3.19 6.07
CA LEU A 75 -19.27 -3.02 6.67
C LEU A 75 -19.22 -2.63 8.16
N ALA A 76 -18.08 -2.82 8.82
CA ALA A 76 -17.87 -2.52 10.23
C ALA A 76 -17.61 -1.02 10.45
#